data_AF-A0A0D8XUN1-F1
#
_entry.id   AF-A0A0D8XUN1-F1
#
_cell.length_a   1.000
_cell.length_b   1.000
_cell.length_c   1.000
_cell.angle_alpha   90.00
_cell.angle_beta   90.00
_cell.angle_gamma   90.00
#
_symmetry.space_group_name_H-M   'P 1'
#
loop_
_entity.id
_entity.type
_entity.pdbx_description
1 polymer ?
#
loop_
_entity_poly.entity_id
_entity_poly.type
_entity_poly.pdbx_seq_one_letter_code
_entity_poly.pdbx_strand_id
1 'polypeptide(L)'
;MSAVATEIENFLIPRSLSDVRRYVVLDAPNLMHMKKSSKHDKFGVTALLAIMKYFLKNDFDVIAVSQRKYSLSATVYNECIFWQLEETGLIYMAQNHVHDDIVALEIAYATDGVIVSNDQFRDHLLFCPRLKNIINRCISINFTNRGKPEQSAISEAIYGCNEQNFSFIPRRDSSSLYVQLVFCTDSFFSTENNIRHEIVKEHRQNWTVEYRDKTIGLIDDIIKTIRSNESPILKAESSA
;
A
#
# COMPACT_ATOMS: atom_id res chain seq x y z
N MET A 1 25.35 -8.39 -8.52
CA MET A 1 23.99 -8.27 -7.92
C MET A 1 23.19 -9.45 -8.45
N SER A 2 22.76 -10.32 -7.54
CA SER A 2 22.44 -11.74 -7.76
C SER A 2 21.10 -11.97 -8.47
N ALA A 3 21.02 -13.04 -9.29
CA ALA A 3 19.81 -13.53 -9.98
C ALA A 3 18.56 -13.67 -9.08
N VAL A 4 18.75 -13.77 -7.76
CA VAL A 4 17.69 -13.81 -6.74
C VAL A 4 16.88 -12.50 -6.67
N ALA A 5 17.49 -11.34 -6.95
CA ALA A 5 16.76 -10.08 -6.98
C ALA A 5 15.79 -10.01 -8.17
N THR A 6 16.15 -10.64 -9.29
CA THR A 6 15.35 -10.70 -10.51
C THR A 6 14.15 -11.65 -10.37
N GLU A 7 14.27 -12.72 -9.58
CA GLU A 7 13.16 -13.65 -9.33
C GLU A 7 12.10 -13.08 -8.37
N ILE A 8 12.48 -12.20 -7.44
CA ILE A 8 11.55 -11.54 -6.51
C ILE A 8 10.74 -10.44 -7.20
N GLU A 9 11.21 -9.86 -8.31
CA GLU A 9 10.42 -8.88 -9.07
C GLU A 9 9.43 -9.55 -10.05
N ASN A 10 9.59 -10.85 -10.33
CA ASN A 10 8.76 -11.57 -11.29
C ASN A 10 7.37 -11.97 -10.77
N PHE A 11 7.08 -11.89 -9.47
CA PHE A 11 5.77 -12.35 -8.97
C PHE A 11 4.60 -11.45 -9.39
N LEU A 12 4.88 -10.22 -9.83
CA LEU A 12 3.92 -9.25 -10.39
C LEU A 12 3.73 -9.38 -11.90
N ILE A 13 4.31 -10.42 -12.50
CA ILE A 13 4.12 -10.77 -13.92
C ILE A 13 3.05 -11.87 -13.98
N PRO A 14 2.00 -11.70 -14.81
CA PRO A 14 1.00 -12.76 -15.01
C PRO A 14 1.65 -14.02 -15.58
N ARG A 15 1.19 -15.21 -15.16
CA ARG A 15 1.70 -16.49 -15.68
C ARG A 15 1.02 -16.89 -16.98
N SER A 16 -0.21 -16.41 -17.18
CA SER A 16 -1.02 -16.61 -18.37
C SER A 16 -1.56 -15.29 -18.89
N LEU A 17 -1.87 -15.22 -20.20
CA LEU A 17 -2.58 -14.08 -20.79
C LEU A 17 -4.02 -13.93 -20.25
N SER A 18 -4.59 -15.00 -19.69
CA SER A 18 -5.90 -14.98 -19.03
C SER A 18 -5.84 -14.55 -17.57
N ASP A 19 -4.64 -14.40 -16.97
CA ASP A 19 -4.51 -13.93 -15.60
C ASP A 19 -4.83 -12.43 -15.51
N VAL A 20 -5.71 -12.08 -14.57
CA VAL A 20 -6.14 -10.69 -14.38
C VAL A 20 -5.61 -10.18 -13.05
N ARG A 21 -4.97 -9.01 -13.07
CA ARG A 21 -4.50 -8.31 -11.87
C ARG A 21 -5.69 -7.96 -10.98
N ARG A 22 -5.62 -8.37 -9.72
CA ARG A 22 -6.62 -8.02 -8.70
C ARG A 22 -6.45 -6.58 -8.26
N TYR A 23 -7.53 -5.99 -7.79
CA TYR A 23 -7.55 -4.68 -7.16
C TYR A 23 -6.74 -4.71 -5.85
N VAL A 24 -5.85 -3.75 -5.64
CA VAL A 24 -4.98 -3.68 -4.46
C VAL A 24 -5.58 -2.73 -3.45
N VAL A 25 -5.84 -3.23 -2.24
CA VAL A 25 -6.34 -2.46 -1.11
C VAL A 25 -5.22 -2.26 -0.11
N LEU A 26 -4.84 -1.02 0.16
CA LEU A 26 -3.80 -0.66 1.11
C LEU A 26 -4.42 -0.24 2.43
N ASP A 27 -4.04 -0.90 3.52
CA ASP A 27 -4.36 -0.48 4.88
C ASP A 27 -3.47 0.71 5.25
N ALA A 28 -3.96 1.93 5.02
CA ALA A 28 -3.11 3.10 5.10
C ALA A 28 -2.57 3.34 6.51
N PRO A 29 -3.38 3.25 7.59
CA PRO A 29 -2.85 3.38 8.94
C PRO A 29 -1.76 2.37 9.24
N ASN A 30 -1.97 1.07 8.97
CA ASN A 30 -0.93 0.09 9.24
C ASN A 30 0.38 0.42 8.51
N LEU A 31 0.31 0.77 7.23
CA LEU A 31 1.47 1.11 6.41
C LEU A 31 2.20 2.39 6.85
N MET A 32 1.47 3.41 7.28
CA MET A 32 2.06 4.65 7.79
C MET A 32 2.70 4.48 9.16
N HIS A 33 2.14 3.62 10.02
CA HIS A 33 2.70 3.34 11.35
C HIS A 33 4.05 2.61 11.29
N MET A 34 4.29 1.81 10.24
CA MET A 34 5.52 1.02 10.10
C MET A 34 6.83 1.82 10.03
N LYS A 35 6.77 3.09 9.60
CA LYS A 35 7.93 4.00 9.55
C LYS A 35 7.93 5.04 10.66
N LYS A 36 7.01 4.95 11.64
CA LYS A 36 6.98 5.87 12.77
C LYS A 36 8.23 5.67 13.63
N SER A 37 9.08 6.70 13.65
CA SER A 37 10.12 6.81 14.67
C SER A 37 9.46 6.96 16.04
N SER A 38 9.95 6.24 17.05
CA SER A 38 9.46 6.29 18.44
C SER A 38 9.53 7.68 19.08
N LYS A 39 10.18 8.65 18.43
CA LYS A 39 10.35 10.02 18.90
C LYS A 39 9.29 11.01 18.40
N HIS A 40 8.33 10.58 17.58
CA HIS A 40 7.38 11.49 16.95
C HIS A 40 5.94 11.03 17.15
N ASP A 41 5.03 11.97 17.38
CA ASP A 41 3.62 11.66 17.62
C ASP A 41 2.79 11.54 16.34
N LYS A 42 3.26 12.15 15.24
CA LYS A 42 2.55 12.23 13.95
C LYS A 42 3.05 11.21 12.91
N PHE A 43 2.21 10.93 11.92
CA PHE A 43 2.48 9.99 10.84
C PHE A 43 2.83 10.68 9.52
N GLY A 44 3.77 10.10 8.77
CA GLY A 44 4.14 10.51 7.42
C GLY A 44 3.44 9.65 6.36
N VAL A 45 3.08 10.26 5.22
CA VAL A 45 2.33 9.60 4.13
C VAL A 45 3.24 9.01 3.05
N THR A 46 4.54 9.31 3.07
CA THR A 46 5.49 8.98 1.99
C THR A 46 5.63 7.48 1.75
N ALA A 47 5.57 6.66 2.79
CA ALA A 47 5.59 5.20 2.65
C ALA A 47 4.36 4.69 1.88
N LEU A 48 3.17 5.21 2.20
CA LEU A 48 1.94 4.90 1.49
C LEU A 48 2.04 5.29 0.00
N LEU A 49 2.48 6.52 -0.28
CA LEU A 49 2.64 7.02 -1.65
C LEU A 49 3.63 6.17 -2.47
N ALA A 50 4.75 5.75 -1.86
CA ALA A 50 5.73 4.89 -2.52
C ALA A 50 5.15 3.51 -2.86
N ILE A 51 4.36 2.92 -1.98
CA ILE A 51 3.70 1.63 -2.22
C ILE A 51 2.63 1.76 -3.31
N MET A 52 1.80 2.80 -3.25
CA MET A 52 0.81 3.08 -4.30
C MET A 52 1.49 3.21 -5.65
N LYS A 53 2.52 4.04 -5.76
CA LYS A 53 3.28 4.26 -6.98
C LYS A 53 3.89 2.96 -7.52
N TYR A 54 4.44 2.12 -6.64
CA TYR A 54 4.99 0.83 -7.02
C TYR A 54 3.96 -0.07 -7.71
N PHE A 55 2.75 -0.19 -7.14
CA PHE A 55 1.70 -1.00 -7.73
C PHE A 55 1.18 -0.41 -9.05
N LEU A 56 0.95 0.90 -9.11
CA LEU A 56 0.51 1.58 -10.33
C LEU A 56 1.51 1.35 -11.48
N LYS A 57 2.82 1.47 -11.21
CA LYS A 57 3.88 1.19 -12.21
C LYS A 57 3.89 -0.26 -12.70
N ASN A 58 3.50 -1.19 -11.84
CA ASN A 58 3.35 -2.61 -12.18
C ASN A 58 1.97 -2.94 -12.75
N ASP A 59 1.25 -1.93 -13.21
CA ASP A 59 -0.06 -2.03 -13.85
C ASP A 59 -1.15 -2.55 -12.90
N PHE A 60 -1.06 -2.29 -11.59
CA PHE A 60 -2.14 -2.59 -10.65
C PHE A 60 -3.00 -1.36 -10.39
N ASP A 61 -4.30 -1.59 -10.22
CA ASP A 61 -5.23 -0.59 -9.70
C ASP A 61 -5.23 -0.67 -8.17
N VAL A 62 -5.29 0.49 -7.51
CA VAL A 62 -4.95 0.64 -6.09
C VAL A 62 -5.89 1.62 -5.39
N ILE A 63 -6.33 1.25 -4.19
CA ILE A 63 -6.95 2.18 -3.24
C ILE A 63 -6.30 2.06 -1.87
N ALA A 64 -6.15 3.19 -1.19
CA ALA A 64 -5.83 3.23 0.23
C ALA A 64 -7.12 3.35 1.05
N VAL A 65 -7.16 2.73 2.23
CA VAL A 65 -8.27 2.86 3.17
C VAL A 65 -7.75 3.43 4.47
N SER A 66 -8.42 4.45 4.99
CA SER A 66 -8.04 5.11 6.24
C SER A 66 -9.26 5.65 6.98
N GLN A 67 -9.08 6.00 8.26
CA GLN A 67 -10.10 6.71 9.04
C GLN A 67 -9.93 8.23 8.93
N ARG A 68 -11.03 8.98 9.04
CA ARG A 68 -11.03 10.45 9.01
C ARG A 68 -10.08 11.11 10.02
N LYS A 69 -9.77 10.45 11.15
CA LYS A 69 -8.79 10.98 12.13
C LYS A 69 -7.39 11.23 11.54
N TYR A 70 -7.04 10.54 10.45
CA TYR A 70 -5.77 10.74 9.72
C TYR A 70 -5.79 11.92 8.75
N SER A 71 -6.93 12.60 8.55
CA SER A 71 -6.98 13.88 7.83
C SER A 71 -6.82 15.09 8.76
N LEU A 72 -6.46 14.88 10.02
CA LEU A 72 -6.27 15.94 11.02
C LEU A 72 -4.77 16.23 11.20
N SER A 73 -4.38 17.50 11.21
CA SER A 73 -3.01 17.97 11.48
C SER A 73 -2.45 17.52 12.83
N ALA A 74 -3.30 17.17 13.80
CA ALA A 74 -2.87 16.56 15.05
C ALA A 74 -2.25 15.16 14.85
N THR A 75 -2.68 14.44 13.80
CA THR A 75 -2.33 13.04 13.54
C THR A 75 -1.24 12.91 12.48
N VAL A 76 -1.23 13.77 11.45
CA VAL A 76 -0.33 13.64 10.29
C VAL A 76 0.44 14.92 10.01
N TYR A 77 1.61 14.80 9.37
CA TYR A 77 2.44 15.96 9.00
C TYR A 77 1.85 16.76 7.83
N ASN A 78 1.24 16.09 6.85
CA ASN A 78 0.78 16.71 5.61
C ASN A 78 -0.72 16.46 5.39
N GLU A 79 -1.58 17.07 6.22
CA GLU A 79 -3.03 16.81 6.20
C GLU A 79 -3.70 17.12 4.84
N CYS A 80 -3.21 18.13 4.12
CA CYS A 80 -3.73 18.51 2.81
C CYS A 80 -3.58 17.39 1.76
N ILE A 81 -2.61 16.48 1.94
CA ILE A 81 -2.40 15.36 1.03
C ILE A 81 -3.55 14.36 1.13
N PHE A 82 -4.13 14.16 2.32
CA PHE A 82 -5.28 13.27 2.47
C PHE A 82 -6.50 13.78 1.71
N TRP A 83 -6.73 15.09 1.73
CA TRP A 83 -7.79 15.72 0.94
C TRP A 83 -7.56 15.51 -0.56
N GLN A 84 -6.33 15.75 -1.03
CA GLN A 84 -5.98 15.56 -2.43
C GLN A 84 -6.11 14.09 -2.88
N LEU A 85 -5.69 13.14 -2.03
CA LEU A 85 -5.85 11.71 -2.30
C LEU A 85 -7.34 11.31 -2.31
N GLU A 86 -8.18 11.92 -1.48
CA GLU A 86 -9.61 11.61 -1.40
C GLU A 86 -10.35 12.13 -2.64
N GLU A 87 -10.10 13.38 -3.04
CA GLU A 87 -10.69 14.00 -4.23
C GLU A 87 -10.32 13.26 -5.53
N THR A 88 -9.16 12.60 -5.54
CA THR A 88 -8.66 11.84 -6.69
C THR A 88 -9.08 10.36 -6.67
N GLY A 89 -9.81 9.93 -5.63
CA GLY A 89 -10.27 8.56 -5.47
C GLY A 89 -9.18 7.56 -5.08
N LEU A 90 -8.00 8.04 -4.68
CA LEU A 90 -6.87 7.18 -4.30
C LEU A 90 -6.94 6.72 -2.85
N ILE A 91 -7.63 7.47 -1.99
CA ILE A 91 -7.92 7.04 -0.62
C ILE A 91 -9.42 7.09 -0.33
N TYR A 92 -9.93 6.01 0.25
CA TYR A 92 -11.24 5.99 0.84
C TYR A 92 -11.13 6.31 2.34
N MET A 93 -11.77 7.40 2.74
CA MET A 93 -11.83 7.84 4.13
C MET A 93 -13.10 7.29 4.77
N ALA A 94 -12.95 6.26 5.61
CA ALA A 94 -14.05 5.66 6.36
C ALA A 94 -14.74 6.72 7.24
N GLN A 95 -16.07 6.80 7.09
CA GLN A 95 -16.90 7.72 7.86
C GLN A 95 -17.24 7.16 9.24
N ASN A 96 -17.52 8.05 10.19
CA ASN A 96 -18.01 7.72 11.54
C ASN A 96 -17.07 6.81 12.35
N HIS A 97 -17.64 6.06 13.30
CA HIS A 97 -16.96 5.07 14.13
C HIS A 97 -16.69 3.73 13.41
N VAL A 98 -16.74 3.71 12.07
CA VAL A 98 -16.44 2.51 11.30
C VAL A 98 -14.94 2.26 11.30
N HIS A 99 -14.55 1.02 11.60
CA HIS A 99 -13.16 0.60 11.54
C HIS A 99 -12.71 0.51 10.07
N ASP A 100 -11.61 1.19 9.76
CA ASP A 100 -10.89 1.12 8.49
C ASP A 100 -10.55 -0.32 8.10
N ASP A 101 -10.21 -1.17 9.07
CA ASP A 101 -9.99 -2.60 8.87
C ASP A 101 -11.18 -3.29 8.19
N ILE A 102 -12.40 -3.03 8.69
CA ILE A 102 -13.63 -3.63 8.15
C ILE A 102 -13.83 -3.12 6.72
N VAL A 103 -13.66 -1.82 6.50
CA VAL A 103 -13.80 -1.23 5.16
C VAL A 103 -12.80 -1.83 4.18
N ALA A 104 -11.53 -1.98 4.57
CA ALA A 104 -10.51 -2.60 3.73
C ALA A 104 -10.87 -4.06 3.38
N LEU A 105 -11.35 -4.82 4.36
CA LEU A 105 -11.84 -6.18 4.14
C LEU A 105 -13.06 -6.21 3.21
N GLU A 106 -14.02 -5.30 3.37
CA GLU A 106 -15.21 -5.24 2.51
C GLU A 106 -14.85 -4.90 1.06
N ILE A 107 -13.98 -3.91 0.84
CA ILE A 107 -13.54 -3.52 -0.51
C ILE A 107 -12.82 -4.70 -1.17
N ALA A 108 -11.89 -5.35 -0.46
CA ALA A 108 -11.19 -6.53 -0.98
C ALA A 108 -12.15 -7.71 -1.21
N TYR A 109 -13.19 -7.86 -0.38
CA TYR A 109 -14.21 -8.87 -0.60
C TYR A 109 -15.02 -8.57 -1.86
N ALA A 110 -15.50 -7.33 -2.02
CA ALA A 110 -16.37 -6.93 -3.13
C ALA A 110 -15.65 -7.04 -4.47
N THR A 111 -14.40 -6.59 -4.52
CA THR A 111 -13.57 -6.57 -5.74
C THR A 111 -12.86 -7.89 -6.04
N ASP A 112 -12.98 -8.86 -5.13
CA ASP A 112 -12.11 -10.04 -5.13
C ASP A 112 -10.62 -9.64 -5.17
N GLY A 113 -10.29 -8.59 -4.42
CA GLY A 113 -9.00 -7.93 -4.35
C GLY A 113 -8.00 -8.60 -3.40
N VAL A 114 -6.86 -7.94 -3.26
CA VAL A 114 -5.74 -8.29 -2.37
C VAL A 114 -5.54 -7.16 -1.37
N ILE A 115 -5.27 -7.48 -0.10
CA ILE A 115 -4.98 -6.48 0.93
C ILE A 115 -3.49 -6.46 1.21
N VAL A 116 -2.89 -5.27 1.27
CA VAL A 116 -1.54 -5.07 1.78
C VAL A 116 -1.62 -4.46 3.17
N SER A 117 -1.27 -5.28 4.17
CA SER A 117 -1.27 -4.90 5.59
C SER A 117 -0.42 -5.89 6.40
N ASN A 118 0.12 -5.45 7.52
CA ASN A 118 0.69 -6.33 8.55
C ASN A 118 -0.31 -6.66 9.68
N ASP A 119 -1.50 -6.05 9.70
CA ASP A 119 -2.55 -6.36 10.67
C ASP A 119 -3.24 -7.69 10.37
N GLN A 120 -3.34 -8.56 11.37
CA GLN A 120 -3.94 -9.88 11.21
C GLN A 120 -5.47 -9.87 11.12
N PHE A 121 -6.12 -8.73 11.41
CA PHE A 121 -7.58 -8.57 11.38
C PHE A 121 -8.33 -9.63 12.20
N ARG A 122 -7.68 -10.19 13.23
CA ARG A 122 -8.14 -11.40 13.94
C ARG A 122 -9.55 -11.22 14.46
N ASP A 123 -9.81 -10.09 15.12
CA ASP A 123 -11.09 -9.79 15.73
C ASP A 123 -12.19 -9.70 14.67
N HIS A 124 -11.96 -8.96 13.59
CA HIS A 124 -12.94 -8.79 12.51
C HIS A 124 -13.27 -10.10 11.78
N LEU A 125 -12.28 -10.97 11.58
CA LEU A 125 -12.47 -12.27 10.92
C LEU A 125 -13.20 -13.29 11.81
N LEU A 126 -13.15 -13.13 13.13
CA LEU A 126 -13.96 -13.91 14.07
C LEU A 126 -15.45 -13.55 13.93
N PHE A 127 -15.77 -12.26 13.82
CA PHE A 127 -17.15 -11.77 13.74
C PHE A 127 -17.78 -11.88 12.34
N CYS A 128 -16.97 -11.89 11.27
CA CYS A 128 -17.45 -11.93 9.88
C CYS A 128 -16.89 -13.14 9.11
N PRO A 129 -17.48 -14.35 9.27
CA PRO A 129 -17.00 -15.56 8.62
C PRO A 129 -16.84 -15.49 7.10
N ARG A 130 -17.67 -14.69 6.42
CA ARG A 130 -17.58 -14.49 4.95
C ARG A 130 -16.26 -13.86 4.51
N LEU A 131 -15.61 -13.08 5.39
CA LEU A 131 -14.35 -12.40 5.11
C LEU A 131 -13.14 -13.30 5.37
N LYS A 132 -13.32 -14.48 5.98
CA LYS A 132 -12.22 -15.39 6.35
C LYS A 132 -11.30 -15.73 5.18
N ASN A 133 -11.85 -15.91 3.99
CA ASN A 133 -11.05 -16.28 2.82
C ASN A 133 -10.13 -15.15 2.32
N ILE A 134 -10.40 -13.89 2.71
CA ILE A 134 -9.58 -12.73 2.33
C ILE A 134 -8.20 -12.80 2.99
N ILE A 135 -8.07 -13.45 4.16
CA ILE A 135 -6.77 -13.59 4.84
C ILE A 135 -5.72 -14.27 3.95
N ASN A 136 -6.16 -15.16 3.05
CA ASN A 136 -5.29 -15.85 2.10
C ASN A 136 -4.72 -14.92 1.03
N ARG A 137 -5.30 -13.74 0.88
CA ARG A 137 -4.89 -12.66 -0.04
C ARG A 137 -4.52 -11.40 0.74
N CYS A 138 -4.11 -11.56 2.00
CA CYS A 138 -3.49 -10.49 2.74
C CYS A 138 -1.97 -10.69 2.69
N ILE A 139 -1.29 -9.68 2.14
CA ILE A 139 0.14 -9.67 1.92
C ILE A 139 0.77 -8.71 2.92
N SER A 140 1.73 -9.23 3.68
CA SER A 140 2.54 -8.43 4.58
C SER A 140 3.65 -7.72 3.82
N ILE A 141 4.09 -6.59 4.34
CA ILE A 141 5.18 -5.80 3.78
C ILE A 141 6.25 -5.60 4.85
N ASN A 142 7.51 -5.62 4.41
CA ASN A 142 8.66 -5.34 5.25
C ASN A 142 9.48 -4.22 4.62
N PHE A 143 9.73 -3.14 5.35
CA PHE A 143 10.63 -2.09 4.89
C PHE A 143 12.07 -2.45 5.20
N THR A 144 12.94 -2.45 4.19
CA THR A 144 14.38 -2.61 4.37
C THR A 144 15.01 -1.26 4.70
N ASN A 145 15.64 -1.14 5.86
CA ASN A 145 16.51 0.00 6.17
C ASN A 145 17.87 -0.25 5.50
N ARG A 146 18.00 0.06 4.20
CA ARG A 146 19.31 0.15 3.57
C ARG A 146 19.97 1.44 4.04
N GLY A 147 20.87 1.31 5.01
CA GLY A 147 21.37 2.40 5.84
C GLY A 147 21.95 3.60 5.08
N LYS A 148 21.56 4.79 5.53
CA LYS A 148 22.44 5.94 5.71
C LYS A 148 22.20 6.49 7.12
N PRO A 149 23.11 6.31 8.09
CA PRO A 149 22.87 6.68 9.49
C PRO A 149 22.82 8.18 9.79
N GLU A 150 22.85 9.05 8.78
CA GLU A 150 23.19 10.48 8.96
C GLU A 150 22.12 11.47 8.50
N GLN A 151 20.92 11.02 8.14
CA GLN A 151 19.78 11.93 7.95
C GLN A 151 18.97 12.01 9.24
N SER A 152 18.55 13.22 9.63
CA SER A 152 17.74 13.41 10.84
C SER A 152 16.54 12.46 10.81
N ALA A 153 16.11 11.95 11.97
CA ALA A 153 14.98 11.00 12.06
C ALA A 153 13.68 11.55 11.43
N ILE A 154 13.57 12.87 11.36
CA ILE A 154 12.51 13.62 10.66
C ILE A 154 12.63 13.44 9.14
N SER A 155 13.84 13.57 8.59
CA SER A 155 14.11 13.31 7.18
C SER A 155 13.84 11.86 6.78
N GLU A 156 14.12 10.85 7.61
CA GLU A 156 13.79 9.46 7.27
C GLU A 156 12.28 9.15 7.35
N ALA A 157 11.58 9.67 8.36
CA ALA A 157 10.14 9.48 8.53
C ALA A 157 9.33 10.14 7.41
N ILE A 158 9.86 11.21 6.81
CA ILE A 158 9.15 11.99 5.80
C ILE A 158 9.68 11.74 4.37
N TYR A 159 10.94 11.34 4.18
CA TYR A 159 11.55 11.18 2.84
C TYR A 159 12.00 9.74 2.53
N GLY A 160 12.06 8.84 3.51
CA GLY A 160 12.86 7.60 3.46
C GLY A 160 12.29 6.42 2.68
N CYS A 161 11.19 6.58 1.94
CA CYS A 161 10.60 5.47 1.20
C CYS A 161 10.76 5.63 -0.32
N ASN A 162 11.74 4.92 -0.87
CA ASN A 162 11.80 4.63 -2.30
C ASN A 162 11.17 3.26 -2.57
N GLU A 163 10.73 3.04 -3.81
CA GLU A 163 10.14 1.77 -4.29
C GLU A 163 11.04 0.53 -4.05
N GLN A 164 12.33 0.74 -3.79
CA GLN A 164 13.32 -0.31 -3.52
C GLN A 164 13.50 -0.63 -2.03
N ASN A 165 12.77 0.05 -1.15
CA ASN A 165 12.95 -0.02 0.30
C ASN A 165 11.93 -0.93 0.99
N PHE A 166 11.19 -1.76 0.26
CA PHE A 166 10.28 -2.73 0.83
C PHE A 166 10.20 -4.04 0.03
N SER A 167 9.81 -5.10 0.73
CA SER A 167 9.53 -6.42 0.16
C SER A 167 8.19 -6.95 0.65
N PHE A 168 7.59 -7.84 -0.13
CA PHE A 168 6.29 -8.45 0.17
C PHE A 168 6.49 -9.86 0.68
N ILE A 169 5.71 -10.22 1.70
CA ILE A 169 5.75 -11.52 2.36
C ILE A 169 4.33 -12.06 2.41
N PRO A 170 4.06 -13.23 1.82
CA PRO A 170 2.77 -13.87 1.98
C PRO A 170 2.62 -14.33 3.42
N ARG A 171 1.41 -14.26 3.97
CA ARG A 171 1.16 -14.62 5.38
C ARG A 171 1.28 -16.10 5.70
N ARG A 172 1.38 -16.96 4.69
CA ARG A 172 1.59 -18.38 4.91
C ARG A 172 3.06 -18.63 5.17
N ASP A 173 3.36 -19.08 6.38
CA ASP A 173 4.69 -19.56 6.74
C ASP A 173 5.08 -20.71 5.81
N SER A 174 6.02 -20.42 4.90
CA SER A 174 6.68 -21.41 4.08
C SER A 174 8.17 -21.14 4.15
N SER A 175 8.95 -22.18 4.41
CA SER A 175 10.41 -22.12 4.44
C SER A 175 11.04 -21.95 3.05
N SER A 176 10.28 -22.16 1.97
CA SER A 176 10.76 -22.05 0.59
C SER A 176 10.38 -20.72 -0.06
N LEU A 177 11.38 -19.99 -0.56
CA LEU A 177 11.22 -18.75 -1.33
C LEU A 177 10.34 -18.94 -2.57
N TYR A 178 10.48 -20.06 -3.28
CA TYR A 178 9.65 -20.36 -4.45
C TYR A 178 8.17 -20.43 -4.08
N VAL A 179 7.85 -21.11 -2.98
CA VAL A 179 6.47 -21.24 -2.50
C VAL A 179 5.91 -19.89 -2.07
N GLN A 180 6.73 -19.04 -1.46
CA GLN A 180 6.32 -17.67 -1.12
C GLN A 180 6.01 -16.85 -2.37
N LEU A 181 6.87 -16.90 -3.40
CA LEU A 181 6.63 -16.23 -4.67
C LEU A 181 5.34 -16.73 -5.33
N VAL A 182 5.10 -18.04 -5.28
CA VAL A 182 3.87 -18.61 -5.81
C VAL A 182 2.64 -18.06 -5.11
N PHE A 183 2.65 -18.01 -3.78
CA PHE A 183 1.55 -17.42 -3.00
C PHE A 183 1.35 -15.94 -3.27
N CYS A 184 2.43 -15.17 -3.44
CA CYS A 184 2.33 -13.76 -3.81
C CYS A 184 1.62 -13.63 -5.16
N THR A 185 2.10 -14.30 -6.21
CA THR A 185 1.44 -14.26 -7.52
C THR A 185 -0.03 -14.68 -7.44
N ASP A 186 -0.33 -15.80 -6.77
CA ASP A 186 -1.71 -16.30 -6.66
C ASP A 186 -2.62 -15.32 -5.89
N SER A 187 -2.04 -14.50 -5.01
CA SER A 187 -2.77 -13.45 -4.27
C SER A 187 -3.01 -12.20 -5.11
N PHE A 188 -2.10 -11.85 -6.03
CA PHE A 188 -2.20 -10.65 -6.86
C PHE A 188 -2.95 -10.89 -8.18
N PHE A 189 -3.08 -12.13 -8.62
CA PHE A 189 -3.74 -12.49 -9.88
C PHE A 189 -4.98 -13.35 -9.64
N SER A 190 -6.01 -13.13 -10.45
CA SER A 190 -7.13 -14.04 -10.59
C SER A 190 -6.96 -14.85 -11.87
N THR A 191 -7.10 -16.17 -11.75
CA THR A 191 -7.08 -17.11 -12.87
C THR A 191 -8.49 -17.54 -13.23
N GLU A 192 -8.67 -18.19 -14.38
CA GLU A 192 -9.98 -18.69 -14.86
C GLU A 192 -10.64 -19.71 -13.92
N ASN A 193 -9.84 -20.40 -13.10
CA ASN A 193 -10.34 -21.35 -12.11
C ASN A 193 -10.95 -20.67 -10.89
N ASN A 194 -10.79 -19.35 -10.73
CA ASN A 194 -11.43 -18.60 -9.66
C ASN A 194 -12.89 -18.34 -10.01
N ILE A 195 -13.81 -18.80 -9.14
CA ILE A 195 -15.26 -18.57 -9.28
C ILE A 195 -15.66 -17.09 -9.40
N ARG A 196 -14.80 -16.17 -8.95
CA ARG A 196 -15.02 -14.72 -9.01
C ARG A 196 -14.15 -14.02 -10.07
N HIS A 197 -13.54 -14.76 -10.98
CA HIS A 197 -12.64 -14.21 -12.01
C HIS A 197 -13.30 -13.13 -12.87
N GLU A 198 -14.57 -13.32 -13.24
CA GLU A 198 -15.31 -12.35 -14.06
C GLU A 198 -15.53 -11.02 -13.33
N ILE A 199 -15.70 -11.03 -12.00
CA ILE A 199 -15.78 -9.79 -11.20
C ILE A 199 -14.45 -9.02 -11.28
N VAL A 200 -13.32 -9.73 -11.22
CA VAL A 200 -11.99 -9.10 -11.35
C VAL A 200 -11.80 -8.51 -12.74
N LYS A 201 -12.25 -9.21 -13.80
CA LYS A 201 -12.26 -8.68 -15.17
C LYS A 201 -13.08 -7.41 -15.29
N GLU A 202 -14.31 -7.41 -14.76
CA GLU A 202 -15.21 -6.27 -14.81
C GLU A 202 -14.60 -5.04 -14.15
N HIS A 203 -14.05 -5.18 -12.93
CA HIS A 203 -13.33 -4.08 -12.27
C HIS A 203 -12.16 -3.57 -13.11
N ARG A 204 -11.46 -4.48 -13.79
CA ARG A 204 -10.31 -4.14 -14.62
C ARG A 204 -10.67 -3.38 -15.90
N GLN A 205 -11.90 -3.48 -16.40
CA GLN A 205 -12.32 -2.78 -17.62
C GLN A 205 -12.22 -1.26 -17.50
N ASN A 206 -12.37 -0.71 -16.29
CA ASN A 206 -12.28 0.72 -16.03
C ASN A 206 -10.83 1.21 -15.90
N TRP A 207 -9.86 0.30 -15.82
CA TRP A 207 -8.45 0.65 -15.70
C TRP A 207 -7.84 0.95 -17.07
N THR A 208 -7.32 2.16 -17.25
CA THR A 208 -6.67 2.59 -18.48
C THR A 208 -5.23 3.03 -18.23
N VAL A 209 -4.40 2.93 -19.27
CA VAL A 209 -3.02 3.43 -19.25
C VAL A 209 -2.98 4.93 -18.97
N GLU A 210 -3.93 5.69 -19.52
CA GLU A 210 -4.04 7.14 -19.28
C GLU A 210 -4.35 7.44 -17.82
N TYR A 211 -5.32 6.73 -17.21
CA TYR A 211 -5.64 6.89 -15.79
C TYR A 211 -4.44 6.56 -14.90
N ARG A 212 -3.74 5.45 -15.20
CA ARG A 212 -2.51 5.05 -14.51
C ARG A 212 -1.45 6.15 -14.56
N ASP A 213 -1.11 6.62 -15.75
CA ASP A 213 -0.01 7.57 -15.95
C ASP A 213 -0.32 8.93 -15.32
N LYS A 214 -1.58 9.38 -15.41
CA LYS A 214 -2.08 10.57 -14.71
C LYS A 214 -1.96 10.43 -13.19
N THR A 215 -2.34 9.27 -12.66
CA THR A 215 -2.27 8.98 -11.22
C THR A 215 -0.83 8.94 -10.72
N ILE A 216 0.09 8.32 -11.47
CA ILE A 216 1.52 8.32 -11.14
C ILE A 216 2.07 9.75 -11.12
N GLY A 217 1.73 10.57 -12.12
CA GLY A 217 2.13 11.99 -12.16
C GLY A 217 1.64 12.77 -10.94
N LEU A 218 0.39 12.56 -10.53
CA LEU A 218 -0.16 13.18 -9.33
C LEU A 218 0.59 12.78 -8.06
N ILE A 219 0.91 11.50 -7.90
CA ILE A 219 1.71 11.02 -6.77
C ILE A 219 3.11 11.65 -6.78
N ASP A 220 3.73 11.79 -7.95
CA ASP A 220 5.03 12.43 -8.08
C ASP A 220 5.01 13.91 -7.70
N ASP A 221 3.96 14.63 -8.07
CA ASP A 221 3.76 16.02 -7.67
C ASP A 221 3.53 16.15 -6.16
N ILE A 222 2.77 15.24 -5.54
CA ILE A 222 2.58 15.18 -4.09
C ILE A 222 3.92 14.95 -3.39
N ILE A 223 4.68 13.94 -3.82
CA ILE A 223 5.99 13.62 -3.23
C ILE A 223 6.95 14.81 -3.38
N LYS A 224 6.93 15.50 -4.52
CA LYS A 224 7.73 16.71 -4.74
C LYS A 224 7.32 17.84 -3.80
N THR A 225 6.03 18.03 -3.57
CA THR A 225 5.47 19.04 -2.67
C THR A 225 5.89 18.81 -1.22
N ILE A 226 5.81 17.56 -0.73
CA ILE A 226 6.33 17.19 0.61
C ILE A 226 7.80 17.62 0.71
N ARG A 227 8.62 17.26 -0.29
CA ARG A 227 10.06 17.56 -0.29
C ARG A 227 10.35 19.06 -0.24
N SER A 228 9.57 19.86 -0.97
CA SER A 228 9.74 21.31 -1.07
C SER A 228 9.26 22.06 0.16
N ASN A 229 8.13 21.67 0.76
CA ASN A 229 7.52 22.38 1.90
C ASN A 229 8.28 22.20 3.21
N GLU A 230 9.13 21.18 3.32
CA GLU A 230 9.83 20.84 4.58
C GLU A 230 11.33 21.20 4.57
N SER A 231 11.85 21.63 3.41
CA SER A 231 13.18 22.24 3.28
C SER A 231 13.42 23.48 4.16
N PRO A 232 12.41 24.30 4.54
CA PRO A 232 12.58 25.40 5.49
C PRO A 232 12.55 24.98 6.98
N ILE A 233 11.81 23.92 7.33
CA ILE A 233 11.60 23.48 8.73
C ILE A 233 12.89 22.89 9.29
N LEU A 234 13.58 22.07 8.50
CA LEU A 234 14.88 21.49 8.88
C LEU A 234 15.99 22.55 9.03
N LYS A 235 15.90 23.68 8.33
CA LYS A 235 16.86 24.79 8.47
C LYS A 235 16.66 25.59 9.76
N ALA A 236 15.42 25.73 10.21
CA ALA A 236 15.09 26.45 11.44
C ALA A 236 15.48 25.66 12.70
N GLU A 237 15.38 24.32 12.66
CA GLU A 237 15.74 23.46 13.80
C GLU A 237 17.23 23.10 13.87
N SER A 238 17.98 23.20 12.76
CA SER A 238 19.45 23.05 12.77
C SER A 238 20.20 24.32 13.18
N SER A 239 19.49 25.41 13.47
CA SER A 239 20.04 26.72 13.87
C SER A 239 19.59 27.17 15.27
N ALA A 240 18.98 26.25 16.04
CA ALA A 240 18.71 26.36 17.48
C ALA A 240 19.60 25.38 18.26
#